data_AF-A0A7J6RBY3-F1
#
_entry.id   AF-A0A7J6RBY3-F1
#
_cell.length_a   1.000
_cell.length_b   1.000
_cell.length_c   1.000
_cell.angle_alpha   90.00
_cell.angle_beta   90.00
_cell.angle_gamma   90.00
#
_symmetry.space_group_name_H-M   'P 1'
#
loop_
_entity.id
_entity.type
_entity.pdbx_description
1 polymer ?
#
loop_
_entity_poly.entity_id
_entity_poly.type
_entity_poly.pdbx_seq_one_letter_code
_entity_poly.pdbx_strand_id
1 'polypeptide(L)'
;SRRGASPVSQVHEFNGDFQGSPAWIKITSVAGHVYTIDFPPELNNWDRVDPAKLFEPKTIQKEANPKQRMPQHLRSESKGCNHLVLWLDCDREGENICYEVMQNVVPQLSDRKNVWRAKFSSLVAKDLQHAYHNLGYPNQNEALSVDARQEIDLKTGVAFTRFQTRYFQGKYGDLDSSLVSYGPCQTPTLWFCVRRHNDIQTFQPETYYTMDVKLEGSQLASPLWLEWARGQLFDLQAATTFKSMIDSHQWATVTDVSEKEERRSRPGAMNTVLMLKLASQQLGMGPQQAMQDRESLILLETPRQWKKSRAIVTVQQVLSSEFDDRSACRYYG
;
A
#
# COMPACT_ATOMS: atom_id res chain seq x y z
N SER A 1 30.90 4.10 -7.26
CA SER A 1 30.08 3.91 -6.06
C SER A 1 30.97 3.73 -4.85
N ARG A 2 30.58 4.24 -3.68
CA ARG A 2 31.28 4.07 -2.41
C ARG A 2 30.29 3.79 -1.28
N ARG A 3 30.79 3.32 -0.13
CA ARG A 3 29.99 3.21 1.09
C ARG A 3 29.75 4.60 1.69
N GLY A 4 28.53 4.85 2.16
CA GLY A 4 28.19 6.02 2.96
C GLY A 4 28.41 5.79 4.46
N ALA A 5 28.04 6.78 5.28
CA ALA A 5 28.05 6.63 6.74
C ALA A 5 27.01 5.61 7.24
N SER A 6 25.90 5.44 6.51
CA SER A 6 24.93 4.39 6.77
C SER A 6 25.46 3.04 6.26
N PRO A 7 25.38 1.95 7.05
CA PRO A 7 25.83 0.63 6.60
C PRO A 7 24.94 0.04 5.49
N VAL A 8 23.72 0.56 5.32
CA VAL A 8 22.72 0.02 4.37
C VAL A 8 22.59 0.85 3.08
N SER A 9 23.15 2.06 3.05
CA SER A 9 23.03 2.97 1.91
C SER A 9 24.38 3.17 1.21
N GLN A 10 24.36 2.98 -0.11
CA GLN A 10 25.50 3.27 -0.98
C GLN A 10 25.40 4.69 -1.54
N VAL A 11 26.54 5.20 -1.99
CA VAL A 11 26.62 6.50 -2.67
C VAL A 11 27.19 6.28 -4.07
N HIS A 12 26.46 6.72 -5.08
CA HIS A 12 26.84 6.66 -6.49
C HIS A 12 27.10 8.09 -6.96
N GLU A 13 28.24 8.31 -7.60
CA GLU A 13 28.67 9.65 -8.00
C GLU A 13 29.11 9.62 -9.45
N PHE A 14 28.69 10.61 -10.24
CA PHE A 14 29.05 10.75 -11.65
C PHE A 14 28.85 12.19 -12.12
N ASN A 15 29.56 12.56 -13.19
CA ASN A 15 29.29 13.79 -13.94
C ASN A 15 28.05 13.61 -14.81
N GLY A 16 27.17 14.61 -14.81
CA GLY A 16 25.98 14.64 -15.65
C GLY A 16 25.57 16.08 -15.98
N ASP A 17 24.33 16.24 -16.42
CA ASP A 17 23.70 17.53 -16.67
C ASP A 17 22.54 17.71 -15.69
N PHE A 18 22.39 18.90 -15.13
CA PHE A 18 21.20 19.29 -14.36
C PHE A 18 20.70 20.63 -14.87
N GLN A 19 19.47 20.65 -15.42
CA GLN A 19 18.82 21.84 -15.98
C GLN A 19 19.68 22.57 -17.04
N GLY A 20 20.40 21.81 -17.88
CA GLY A 20 21.22 22.36 -18.98
C GLY A 20 22.60 22.85 -18.55
N SER A 21 23.01 22.57 -17.31
CA SER A 21 24.35 22.88 -16.79
C SER A 21 25.10 21.61 -16.39
N PRO A 22 26.40 21.51 -16.67
CA PRO A 22 27.24 20.42 -16.18
C PRO A 22 27.20 20.35 -14.66
N ALA A 23 26.96 19.15 -14.12
CA ALA A 23 26.81 18.96 -12.70
C ALA A 23 27.41 17.65 -12.16
N TRP A 24 27.95 17.73 -10.94
CA TRP A 24 28.33 16.55 -10.17
C TRP A 24 27.12 15.99 -9.44
N ILE A 25 26.66 14.80 -9.85
CA ILE A 25 25.47 14.14 -9.34
C ILE A 25 25.88 13.09 -8.32
N LYS A 26 25.32 13.18 -7.11
CA LYS A 26 25.46 12.21 -6.03
C LYS A 26 24.11 11.57 -5.75
N ILE A 27 24.04 10.25 -5.84
CA ILE A 27 22.83 9.47 -5.58
C ILE A 27 23.06 8.60 -4.35
N THR A 28 22.18 8.68 -3.37
CA THR A 28 22.14 7.78 -2.23
C THR A 28 20.71 7.34 -1.94
N SER A 29 20.42 6.73 -0.79
CA SER A 29 19.08 6.22 -0.49
C SER A 29 18.78 6.18 1.00
N VAL A 30 17.49 6.13 1.33
CA VAL A 30 16.98 5.72 2.66
C VAL A 30 16.47 4.29 2.61
N ALA A 31 16.25 3.69 3.78
CA ALA A 31 15.75 2.33 3.93
C ALA A 31 14.37 2.34 4.61
N GLY A 32 13.37 2.90 3.92
CA GLY A 32 12.06 3.18 4.49
C GLY A 32 12.01 4.54 5.20
N HIS A 33 11.12 4.68 6.18
CA HIS A 33 11.07 5.87 7.03
C HIS A 33 12.39 6.08 7.78
N VAL A 34 12.85 7.33 7.81
CA VAL A 34 13.96 7.81 8.62
C VAL A 34 13.53 7.93 10.07
N TYR A 35 12.27 8.32 10.31
CA TYR A 35 11.72 8.55 11.63
C TYR A 35 10.48 7.71 11.91
N THR A 36 10.22 7.45 13.19
CA THR A 36 8.94 7.00 13.72
C THR A 36 8.47 8.01 14.75
N ILE A 37 7.17 8.06 15.00
CA ILE A 37 6.62 8.87 16.09
C ILE A 37 6.45 8.04 17.36
N ASP A 38 6.66 8.66 18.52
CA ASP A 38 6.44 8.07 19.83
C ASP A 38 6.00 9.14 20.83
N PHE A 39 5.58 8.73 22.01
CA PHE A 39 5.37 9.66 23.11
C PHE A 39 6.71 10.14 23.70
N PRO A 40 6.71 11.33 24.34
CA PRO A 40 7.78 11.73 25.23
C PRO A 40 8.13 10.63 26.24
N PRO A 41 9.43 10.41 26.56
CA PRO A 41 9.87 9.30 27.42
C PRO A 41 9.16 9.23 28.79
N GLU A 42 8.74 10.38 29.31
CA GLU A 42 8.04 10.51 30.60
C GLU A 42 6.68 9.78 30.58
N LEU A 43 6.07 9.64 29.40
CA LEU A 43 4.77 9.02 29.20
C LEU A 43 4.84 7.54 28.80
N ASN A 44 6.06 6.99 28.68
CA ASN A 44 6.27 5.60 28.27
C ASN A 44 6.08 4.58 29.39
N ASN A 45 5.86 5.01 30.64
CA ASN A 45 5.54 4.09 31.73
C ASN A 45 4.04 3.72 31.73
N TRP A 46 3.73 2.47 31.43
CA TRP A 46 2.35 1.98 31.28
C TRP A 46 1.57 1.99 32.61
N ASP A 47 2.26 1.72 33.73
CA ASP A 47 1.64 1.56 35.04
C ASP A 47 1.29 2.91 35.69
N ARG A 48 2.12 3.93 35.44
CA ARG A 48 2.03 5.24 36.12
C ARG A 48 1.21 6.27 35.35
N VAL A 49 1.04 6.08 34.05
CA VAL A 49 0.37 7.07 33.19
C VAL A 49 -1.09 6.67 32.98
N ASP A 50 -1.99 7.60 33.28
CA ASP A 50 -3.41 7.46 32.92
C ASP A 50 -3.54 7.47 31.39
N PRO A 51 -4.09 6.42 30.77
CA PRO A 51 -4.26 6.35 29.32
C PRO A 51 -5.02 7.54 28.71
N ALA A 52 -5.94 8.17 29.45
CA ALA A 52 -6.66 9.35 28.98
C ALA A 52 -5.73 10.55 28.71
N LYS A 53 -4.61 10.65 29.42
CA LYS A 53 -3.62 11.71 29.24
C LYS A 53 -2.78 11.56 27.98
N LEU A 54 -2.92 10.47 27.22
CA LEU A 54 -2.14 10.23 26.00
C LEU A 54 -2.69 10.97 24.77
N PHE A 55 -3.89 11.54 24.85
CA PHE A 55 -4.48 12.29 23.73
C PHE A 55 -3.93 13.72 23.57
N GLU A 56 -3.58 14.36 24.68
CA GLU A 56 -3.10 15.75 24.75
C GLU A 56 -1.65 15.99 24.30
N PRO A 57 -0.65 15.18 24.70
CA PRO A 57 0.76 15.50 24.47
C PRO A 57 1.11 15.50 22.99
N LYS A 58 2.06 16.36 22.62
CA LYS A 58 2.70 16.29 21.31
C LYS A 58 3.60 15.06 21.24
N THR A 59 3.54 14.37 20.12
CA THR A 59 4.43 13.25 19.82
C THR A 59 5.83 13.77 19.50
N ILE A 60 6.82 12.89 19.64
CA ILE A 60 8.21 13.16 19.28
C ILE A 60 8.63 12.22 18.15
N GLN A 61 9.53 12.69 17.30
CA GLN A 61 10.15 11.86 16.28
C GLN A 61 11.39 11.16 16.86
N LYS A 62 11.51 9.86 16.61
CA LYS A 62 12.68 9.03 16.93
C LYS A 62 13.21 8.42 15.65
N GLU A 63 14.51 8.16 15.56
CA GLU A 63 15.06 7.43 14.42
C GLU A 63 14.40 6.05 14.33
N ALA A 64 13.84 5.72 13.17
CA ALA A 64 13.15 4.45 12.95
C ALA A 64 14.09 3.26 13.19
N ASN A 65 15.36 3.42 12.80
CA ASN A 65 16.42 2.46 13.08
C ASN A 65 17.75 3.17 13.36
N PRO A 66 18.10 3.41 14.64
CA PRO A 66 19.35 4.09 15.01
C PRO A 66 20.62 3.41 14.50
N LYS A 67 20.59 2.08 14.29
CA LYS A 67 21.74 1.33 13.76
C LYS A 67 22.07 1.71 12.31
N GLN A 68 21.10 2.24 11.57
CA GLN A 68 21.31 2.70 10.20
C GLN A 68 22.00 4.07 10.14
N ARG A 69 21.98 4.86 11.22
CA ARG A 69 22.57 6.23 11.28
C ARG A 69 22.12 7.10 10.11
N MET A 70 20.85 6.97 9.72
CA MET A 70 20.33 7.56 8.48
C MET A 70 20.38 9.10 8.51
N PRO A 71 20.00 9.80 9.59
CA PRO A 71 20.14 11.25 9.68
C PRO A 71 21.59 11.72 9.49
N GLN A 72 22.55 11.05 10.13
CA GLN A 72 23.98 11.36 9.99
C GLN A 72 24.45 11.16 8.56
N HIS A 73 24.01 10.08 7.91
CA HIS A 73 24.33 9.79 6.53
C HIS A 73 23.83 10.89 5.60
N LEU A 74 22.54 11.24 5.67
CA LEU A 74 21.95 12.30 4.86
C LEU A 74 22.69 13.63 5.03
N ARG A 75 22.90 14.06 6.29
CA ARG A 75 23.61 15.32 6.58
C ARG A 75 25.03 15.32 6.01
N SER A 76 25.74 14.21 6.14
CA SER A 76 27.13 14.12 5.66
C SER A 76 27.20 14.17 4.14
N GLU A 77 26.27 13.51 3.45
CA GLU A 77 26.27 13.45 1.99
C GLU A 77 25.73 14.72 1.34
N SER A 78 24.90 15.50 2.03
CA SER A 78 24.38 16.78 1.56
C SER A 78 25.35 17.96 1.73
N LYS A 79 26.44 17.80 2.49
CA LYS A 79 27.40 18.90 2.69
C LYS A 79 28.01 19.32 1.35
N GLY A 80 27.96 20.62 1.09
CA GLY A 80 28.47 21.22 -0.14
C GLY A 80 27.58 21.02 -1.35
N CYS A 81 26.36 20.48 -1.19
CA CYS A 81 25.41 20.35 -2.29
C CYS A 81 24.55 21.60 -2.49
N ASN A 82 24.22 21.89 -3.74
CA ASN A 82 23.42 23.05 -4.11
C ASN A 82 21.94 22.71 -4.32
N HIS A 83 21.62 21.50 -4.81
CA HIS A 83 20.25 21.06 -5.03
C HIS A 83 19.97 19.68 -4.44
N LEU A 84 18.73 19.47 -4.02
CA LEU A 84 18.16 18.19 -3.63
C LEU A 84 17.06 17.80 -4.61
N VAL A 85 17.10 16.58 -5.13
CA VAL A 85 16.06 15.98 -5.97
C VAL A 85 15.59 14.69 -5.29
N LEU A 86 14.30 14.64 -4.97
CA LEU A 86 13.65 13.56 -4.24
C LEU A 86 13.09 12.52 -5.23
N TRP A 87 13.59 11.28 -5.13
CA TRP A 87 13.24 10.14 -5.98
C TRP A 87 12.57 9.00 -5.19
N LEU A 88 11.80 9.37 -4.16
CA LEU A 88 11.04 8.41 -3.35
C LEU A 88 9.80 7.91 -4.11
N ASP A 89 9.21 6.81 -3.65
CA ASP A 89 8.01 6.24 -4.28
C ASP A 89 6.88 7.29 -4.35
N CYS A 90 6.09 7.27 -5.43
CA CYS A 90 5.09 8.32 -5.70
C CYS A 90 3.73 8.00 -5.05
N ASP A 91 3.75 7.78 -3.73
CA ASP A 91 2.57 7.65 -2.88
C ASP A 91 2.69 8.57 -1.65
N ARG A 92 1.66 8.58 -0.79
CA ARG A 92 1.63 9.45 0.40
C ARG A 92 2.76 9.14 1.38
N GLU A 93 3.13 7.87 1.53
CA GLU A 93 4.23 7.47 2.43
C GLU A 93 5.57 7.96 1.87
N GLY A 94 5.79 7.85 0.57
CA GLY A 94 6.96 8.42 -0.10
C GLY A 94 7.03 9.94 0.02
N GLU A 95 5.90 10.66 -0.11
CA GLU A 95 5.85 12.10 0.17
C GLU A 95 6.16 12.42 1.64
N ASN A 96 5.70 11.61 2.60
CA ASN A 96 6.08 11.81 4.01
C ASN A 96 7.59 11.64 4.22
N ILE A 97 8.18 10.58 3.66
CA ILE A 97 9.63 10.33 3.71
C ILE A 97 10.42 11.45 3.00
N CYS A 98 9.87 12.10 1.96
CA CYS A 98 10.48 13.29 1.34
C CYS A 98 10.74 14.36 2.40
N TYR A 99 9.76 14.66 3.25
CA TYR A 99 9.90 15.68 4.28
C TYR A 99 10.87 15.24 5.39
N GLU A 100 10.91 13.95 5.76
CA GLU A 100 11.91 13.42 6.70
C GLU A 100 13.36 13.58 6.18
N VAL A 101 13.56 13.35 4.87
CA VAL A 101 14.84 13.58 4.20
C VAL A 101 15.19 15.07 4.20
N MET A 102 14.22 15.92 3.83
CA MET A 102 14.40 17.37 3.77
C MET A 102 14.81 17.95 5.13
N GLN A 103 14.24 17.45 6.24
CA GLN A 103 14.64 17.88 7.59
C GLN A 103 16.15 17.73 7.85
N ASN A 104 16.80 16.74 7.24
CA ASN A 104 18.23 16.50 7.40
C ASN A 104 19.10 17.16 6.33
N VAL A 105 18.59 17.29 5.10
CA VAL A 105 19.37 17.75 3.94
C VAL A 105 19.25 19.26 3.73
N VAL A 106 18.05 19.84 3.80
CA VAL A 106 17.81 21.26 3.50
C VAL A 106 18.66 22.20 4.36
N PRO A 107 18.91 21.95 5.66
CA PRO A 107 19.82 22.79 6.45
C PRO A 107 21.27 22.78 5.97
N GLN A 108 21.68 21.80 5.17
CA GLN A 108 23.04 21.66 4.65
C GLN A 108 23.21 22.24 3.23
N LEU A 109 22.11 22.60 2.56
CA LEU A 109 22.14 23.16 1.20
C LEU A 109 22.57 24.63 1.20
N SER A 110 23.24 25.05 0.13
CA SER A 110 23.58 26.47 -0.09
C SER A 110 22.34 27.36 -0.22
N ASP A 111 21.31 26.90 -0.94
CA ASP A 111 19.99 27.53 -1.01
C ASP A 111 18.93 26.52 -0.59
N ARG A 112 18.13 26.89 0.41
CA ARG A 112 17.06 26.05 0.97
C ARG A 112 15.87 25.88 0.04
N LYS A 113 15.74 26.71 -1.00
CA LYS A 113 14.67 26.62 -2.01
C LYS A 113 14.96 25.60 -3.09
N ASN A 114 16.19 25.12 -3.20
CA ASN A 114 16.64 24.19 -4.24
C ASN A 114 16.25 22.74 -3.94
N VAL A 115 14.95 22.50 -3.73
CA VAL A 115 14.38 21.19 -3.45
C VAL A 115 13.38 20.84 -4.55
N TRP A 116 13.60 19.69 -5.17
CA TRP A 116 12.85 19.21 -6.31
C TRP A 116 12.28 17.82 -6.04
N ARG A 117 11.17 17.51 -6.69
CA ARG A 117 10.49 16.22 -6.58
C ARG A 117 10.32 15.60 -7.96
N ALA A 118 10.97 14.46 -8.19
CA ALA A 118 10.76 13.66 -9.40
C ALA A 118 9.51 12.80 -9.22
N LYS A 119 8.60 12.77 -10.21
CA LYS A 119 7.41 11.91 -10.20
C LYS A 119 7.50 10.86 -11.30
N PHE A 120 7.42 9.59 -10.93
CA PHE A 120 7.54 8.44 -11.82
C PHE A 120 6.59 7.32 -11.36
N SER A 121 6.17 6.45 -12.27
CA SER A 121 5.30 5.30 -11.97
C SER A 121 5.99 3.95 -12.20
N SER A 122 7.16 3.97 -12.83
CA SER A 122 7.97 2.81 -13.16
C SER A 122 9.45 3.15 -13.11
N LEU A 123 10.29 2.12 -12.96
CA LEU A 123 11.75 2.27 -12.98
C LEU A 123 12.33 2.08 -14.40
N VAL A 124 11.50 2.24 -15.43
CA VAL A 124 11.91 2.17 -16.84
C VAL A 124 12.64 3.46 -17.22
N ALA A 125 13.74 3.33 -17.96
CA ALA A 125 14.61 4.46 -18.31
C ALA A 125 13.86 5.66 -18.91
N LYS A 126 12.86 5.42 -19.78
CA LYS A 126 12.04 6.48 -20.39
C LYS A 126 11.24 7.27 -19.34
N ASP A 127 10.67 6.60 -18.35
CA ASP A 127 9.87 7.23 -17.30
C ASP A 127 10.76 8.03 -16.34
N LEU A 128 11.91 7.47 -15.96
CA LEU A 128 12.91 8.17 -15.16
C LEU A 128 13.47 9.41 -15.87
N GLN A 129 13.81 9.30 -17.16
CA GLN A 129 14.25 10.44 -17.94
C GLN A 129 13.15 11.50 -18.02
N HIS A 130 11.91 11.11 -18.27
CA HIS A 130 10.79 12.04 -18.29
C HIS A 130 10.63 12.75 -16.93
N ALA A 131 10.72 12.03 -15.81
CA ALA A 131 10.64 12.58 -14.47
C ALA A 131 11.79 13.56 -14.17
N TYR A 132 13.01 13.26 -14.65
CA TYR A 132 14.18 14.12 -14.44
C TYR A 132 14.08 15.46 -15.17
N HIS A 133 13.47 15.49 -16.36
CA HIS A 133 13.28 16.73 -17.12
C HIS A 133 12.04 17.53 -16.66
N ASN A 134 11.11 16.91 -15.93
CA ASN A 134 9.86 17.51 -15.47
C ASN A 134 9.76 17.48 -13.94
N LEU A 135 10.75 18.05 -13.27
CA LEU A 135 10.79 18.12 -11.81
C LEU A 135 9.70 19.05 -11.28
N GLY A 136 9.01 18.60 -10.24
CA GLY A 136 8.06 19.39 -9.47
C GLY A 136 8.58 19.71 -8.07
N TYR A 137 7.63 19.94 -7.15
CA TYR A 137 7.89 20.18 -5.74
C TYR A 137 7.20 19.12 -4.87
N PRO A 138 7.75 18.79 -3.69
CA PRO A 138 7.13 17.85 -2.76
C PRO A 138 5.78 18.39 -2.25
N ASN A 139 4.84 17.50 -1.96
CA ASN A 139 3.49 17.87 -1.53
C ASN A 139 3.33 17.78 0.00
N GLN A 140 3.35 18.94 0.67
CA GLN A 140 3.25 19.01 2.13
C GLN A 140 1.92 18.46 2.66
N ASN A 141 0.82 18.65 1.93
CA ASN A 141 -0.50 18.22 2.41
C ASN A 141 -0.60 16.69 2.43
N GLU A 142 0.03 16.01 1.47
CA GLU A 142 0.10 14.54 1.48
C GLU A 142 0.96 14.03 2.64
N ALA A 143 2.12 14.65 2.88
CA ALA A 143 2.97 14.32 4.01
C ALA A 143 2.26 14.54 5.37
N LEU A 144 1.59 15.68 5.55
CA LEU A 144 0.83 15.99 6.76
C LEU A 144 -0.35 15.03 6.96
N SER A 145 -0.93 14.49 5.89
CA SER A 145 -1.98 13.47 6.01
C SER A 145 -1.46 12.15 6.60
N VAL A 146 -0.19 11.80 6.30
CA VAL A 146 0.46 10.63 6.89
C VAL A 146 0.81 10.90 8.35
N ASP A 147 1.35 12.08 8.67
CA ASP A 147 1.64 12.47 10.06
C ASP A 147 0.38 12.40 10.93
N ALA A 148 -0.73 12.94 10.44
CA ALA A 148 -2.02 12.89 11.13
C ALA A 148 -2.49 11.45 11.34
N ARG A 149 -2.38 10.58 10.32
CA ARG A 149 -2.73 9.17 10.43
C ARG A 149 -1.88 8.47 11.49
N GLN A 150 -0.56 8.65 11.46
CA GLN A 150 0.35 8.06 12.43
C GLN A 150 0.00 8.52 13.85
N GLU A 151 -0.26 9.81 14.06
CA GLU A 151 -0.60 10.36 15.38
C GLU A 151 -1.93 9.80 15.91
N ILE A 152 -2.96 9.71 15.06
CA ILE A 152 -4.26 9.13 15.42
C ILE A 152 -4.10 7.65 15.80
N ASP A 153 -3.38 6.89 14.98
CA ASP A 153 -3.13 5.46 15.19
C ASP A 153 -2.36 5.23 16.51
N LEU A 154 -1.31 6.02 16.77
CA LEU A 154 -0.52 5.94 18.00
C LEU A 154 -1.34 6.29 19.23
N LYS A 155 -1.99 7.47 19.22
CA LYS A 155 -2.75 7.97 20.38
C LYS A 155 -3.91 7.06 20.73
N THR A 156 -4.74 6.77 19.75
CA THR A 156 -5.93 5.93 19.96
C THR A 156 -5.52 4.49 20.27
N GLY A 157 -4.57 3.93 19.50
CA GLY A 157 -4.11 2.56 19.70
C GLY A 157 -3.51 2.34 21.08
N VAL A 158 -2.56 3.18 21.49
CA VAL A 158 -1.89 3.03 22.78
C VAL A 158 -2.82 3.34 23.96
N ALA A 159 -3.66 4.37 23.87
CA ALA A 159 -4.59 4.71 24.96
C ALA A 159 -5.56 3.55 25.26
N PHE A 160 -6.27 3.05 24.24
CA PHE A 160 -7.23 1.96 24.43
C PHE A 160 -6.54 0.63 24.74
N THR A 161 -5.37 0.35 24.15
CA THR A 161 -4.59 -0.86 24.48
C THR A 161 -4.16 -0.85 25.95
N ARG A 162 -3.51 0.24 26.42
CA ARG A 162 -3.07 0.35 27.82
C ARG A 162 -4.24 0.26 28.80
N PHE A 163 -5.36 0.91 28.48
CA PHE A 163 -6.56 0.84 29.30
C PHE A 163 -7.05 -0.62 29.46
N GLN A 164 -7.21 -1.34 28.35
CA GLN A 164 -7.73 -2.71 28.37
C GLN A 164 -6.74 -3.68 29.03
N THR A 165 -5.45 -3.62 28.68
CA THR A 165 -4.42 -4.47 29.28
C THR A 165 -4.41 -4.30 30.80
N ARG A 166 -4.41 -3.06 31.31
CA ARG A 166 -4.44 -2.80 32.76
C ARG A 166 -5.75 -3.24 33.42
N TYR A 167 -6.88 -3.02 32.75
CA TYR A 167 -8.19 -3.39 33.28
C TYR A 167 -8.38 -4.92 33.41
N PHE A 168 -7.76 -5.69 32.51
CA PHE A 168 -7.85 -7.15 32.50
C PHE A 168 -6.70 -7.87 33.20
N GLN A 169 -5.64 -7.15 33.58
CA GLN A 169 -4.48 -7.71 34.24
C GLN A 169 -4.87 -8.42 35.55
N GLY A 170 -4.61 -9.73 35.63
CA GLY A 170 -4.91 -10.55 36.81
C GLY A 170 -6.40 -10.80 37.07
N LYS A 171 -7.30 -10.38 36.17
CA LYS A 171 -8.77 -10.53 36.34
C LYS A 171 -9.27 -11.93 35.95
N TYR A 172 -8.59 -12.57 35.00
CA TYR A 172 -8.93 -13.91 34.51
C TYR A 172 -7.67 -14.77 34.50
N GLY A 173 -7.72 -15.96 35.10
CA GLY A 173 -6.56 -16.87 35.20
C GLY A 173 -6.04 -17.35 33.84
N ASP A 174 -6.92 -17.44 32.84
CA ASP A 174 -6.61 -17.97 31.50
C ASP A 174 -6.38 -16.86 30.45
N LEU A 175 -6.32 -15.58 30.86
CA LEU A 175 -6.13 -14.46 29.95
C LEU A 175 -4.76 -13.81 30.13
N ASP A 176 -3.93 -13.89 29.11
CA ASP A 176 -2.79 -12.99 28.98
C ASP A 176 -3.25 -11.62 28.45
N SER A 177 -3.41 -10.67 29.38
CA SER A 177 -3.83 -9.29 29.06
C SER A 177 -2.88 -8.55 28.09
N SER A 178 -1.64 -9.01 27.93
CA SER A 178 -0.67 -8.40 26.99
C SER A 178 -1.05 -8.62 25.52
N LEU A 179 -1.92 -9.60 25.24
CA LEU A 179 -2.42 -9.89 23.90
C LEU A 179 -3.61 -8.98 23.49
N VAL A 180 -4.22 -8.29 24.46
CA VAL A 180 -5.38 -7.42 24.20
C VAL A 180 -4.89 -6.09 23.65
N SER A 181 -5.21 -5.82 22.38
CA SER A 181 -4.86 -4.58 21.69
C SER A 181 -6.07 -3.95 21.01
N TYR A 182 -6.00 -2.64 20.84
CA TYR A 182 -6.96 -1.86 20.07
C TYR A 182 -6.24 -1.11 18.96
N GLY A 183 -6.84 -1.09 17.78
CA GLY A 183 -6.41 -0.24 16.68
C GLY A 183 -7.62 0.29 15.93
N PRO A 184 -7.65 1.59 15.59
CA PRO A 184 -8.81 2.21 14.94
C PRO A 184 -9.20 1.55 13.60
N CYS A 185 -8.24 0.92 12.91
CA CYS A 185 -8.50 0.14 11.69
C CYS A 185 -8.52 -1.39 11.94
N GLN A 186 -7.68 -1.89 12.86
CA GLN A 186 -7.60 -3.32 13.19
C GLN A 186 -8.91 -3.85 13.80
N THR A 187 -9.52 -3.08 14.72
CA THR A 187 -10.73 -3.50 15.44
C THR A 187 -11.95 -3.62 14.49
N PRO A 188 -12.26 -2.64 13.62
CA PRO A 188 -13.29 -2.82 12.59
C PRO A 188 -12.98 -3.95 11.59
N THR A 189 -11.70 -4.19 11.29
CA THR A 189 -11.30 -5.31 10.41
C THR A 189 -11.66 -6.66 11.04
N LEU A 190 -11.34 -6.85 12.32
CA LEU A 190 -11.73 -8.04 13.08
C LEU A 190 -13.26 -8.17 13.19
N TRP A 191 -13.98 -7.06 13.32
CA TRP A 191 -15.43 -7.06 13.37
C TRP A 191 -16.08 -7.73 12.15
N PHE A 192 -15.55 -7.56 10.94
CA PHE A 192 -16.08 -8.28 9.76
C PHE A 192 -15.99 -9.80 9.91
N CYS A 193 -14.88 -10.30 10.46
CA CYS A 193 -14.70 -11.73 10.72
C CYS A 193 -15.66 -12.23 11.80
N VAL A 194 -15.76 -11.50 12.92
CA VAL A 194 -16.65 -11.85 14.05
C VAL A 194 -18.11 -11.79 13.63
N ARG A 195 -18.50 -10.78 12.85
CA ARG A 195 -19.85 -10.66 12.30
C ARG A 195 -20.18 -11.88 11.44
N ARG A 196 -19.32 -12.25 10.50
CA ARG A 196 -19.54 -13.44 9.66
C ARG A 196 -19.59 -14.72 10.50
N HIS A 197 -18.75 -14.84 11.52
CA HIS A 197 -18.81 -15.97 12.43
C HIS A 197 -20.17 -16.05 13.13
N ASN A 198 -20.67 -14.94 13.67
CA ASN A 198 -21.98 -14.87 14.32
C ASN A 198 -23.10 -15.20 13.33
N ASP A 199 -23.08 -14.64 12.11
CA ASP A 199 -24.07 -14.94 11.06
C ASP A 199 -24.16 -16.46 10.82
N ILE A 200 -23.01 -17.16 10.78
CA ILE A 200 -22.94 -18.62 10.62
C ILE A 200 -23.47 -19.36 11.87
N GLN A 201 -23.10 -18.92 13.08
CA GLN A 201 -23.54 -19.57 14.32
C GLN A 201 -25.04 -19.42 14.57
N THR A 202 -25.61 -18.28 14.20
CA THR A 202 -27.05 -17.99 14.38
C THR A 202 -27.89 -18.41 13.18
N PHE A 203 -27.28 -18.91 12.11
CA PHE A 203 -28.01 -19.38 10.94
C PHE A 203 -28.90 -20.56 11.32
N GLN A 204 -30.21 -20.44 11.07
CA GLN A 204 -31.16 -21.53 11.23
C GLN A 204 -31.46 -22.09 9.85
N PRO A 205 -30.95 -23.29 9.49
CA PRO A 205 -31.23 -23.89 8.19
C PRO A 205 -32.71 -24.19 8.05
N GLU A 206 -33.32 -23.69 6.98
CA GLU A 206 -34.70 -23.99 6.62
C GLU A 206 -34.73 -25.08 5.56
N THR A 207 -35.59 -26.08 5.76
CA THR A 207 -35.80 -27.11 4.73
C THR A 207 -36.58 -26.51 3.58
N TYR A 208 -36.07 -26.71 2.37
CA TYR A 208 -36.76 -26.35 1.14
C TYR A 208 -36.80 -27.55 0.20
N TYR A 209 -37.70 -27.48 -0.76
CA TYR A 209 -38.00 -28.53 -1.72
C TYR A 209 -37.90 -27.95 -3.13
N THR A 210 -37.10 -28.60 -3.97
CA THR A 210 -37.01 -28.37 -5.41
C THR A 210 -37.54 -29.59 -6.15
N MET A 211 -37.79 -29.45 -7.45
CA MET A 211 -38.13 -30.59 -8.29
C MET A 211 -37.05 -30.79 -9.34
N ASP A 212 -36.35 -31.93 -9.23
CA ASP A 212 -35.36 -32.36 -10.21
C ASP A 212 -36.04 -33.32 -11.19
N VAL A 213 -36.34 -32.82 -12.40
CA VAL A 213 -36.99 -33.61 -13.45
C VAL A 213 -35.97 -34.00 -14.50
N LYS A 214 -35.83 -35.31 -14.72
CA LYS A 214 -34.96 -35.88 -15.75
C LYS A 214 -35.79 -36.34 -16.94
N LEU A 215 -35.51 -35.82 -18.12
CA LEU A 215 -36.10 -36.28 -19.37
C LEU A 215 -35.16 -37.27 -20.07
N GLU A 216 -35.69 -38.43 -20.42
CA GLU A 216 -35.01 -39.48 -21.19
C GLU A 216 -35.92 -39.96 -22.31
N GLY A 217 -35.36 -40.20 -23.49
CA GLY A 217 -36.13 -40.70 -24.63
C GLY A 217 -35.25 -40.91 -25.86
N SER A 218 -35.73 -41.73 -26.79
CA SER A 218 -35.01 -42.06 -28.03
C SER A 218 -34.75 -40.87 -28.96
N GLN A 219 -35.46 -39.75 -28.76
CA GLN A 219 -35.30 -38.50 -29.51
C GLN A 219 -34.27 -37.54 -28.90
N LEU A 220 -33.75 -37.83 -27.70
CA LEU A 220 -32.73 -37.02 -27.03
C LEU A 220 -31.37 -37.73 -27.14
N ALA A 221 -30.33 -36.98 -27.49
CA ALA A 221 -28.96 -37.51 -27.58
C ALA A 221 -28.37 -37.86 -26.19
N SER A 222 -28.84 -37.19 -25.14
CA SER A 222 -28.48 -37.45 -23.74
C SER A 222 -29.63 -37.05 -22.82
N PRO A 223 -29.70 -37.61 -21.59
CA PRO A 223 -30.69 -37.18 -20.61
C PRO A 223 -30.58 -35.69 -20.31
N LEU A 224 -31.72 -35.01 -20.24
CA LEU A 224 -31.80 -33.58 -19.93
C LEU A 224 -32.36 -33.38 -18.52
N TRP A 225 -31.65 -32.60 -17.71
CA TRP A 225 -32.17 -32.14 -16.42
C TRP A 225 -32.90 -30.81 -16.61
N LEU A 226 -34.13 -30.74 -16.15
CA LEU A 226 -34.93 -29.51 -16.18
C LEU A 226 -34.78 -28.76 -14.86
N GLU A 227 -34.61 -27.46 -14.96
CA GLU A 227 -34.70 -26.56 -13.81
C GLU A 227 -36.16 -26.13 -13.60
N TRP A 228 -36.65 -26.26 -12.37
CA TRP A 228 -38.01 -25.87 -12.06
C TRP A 228 -38.16 -24.34 -12.09
N ALA A 229 -39.03 -23.83 -12.97
CA ALA A 229 -39.23 -22.39 -13.15
C ALA A 229 -39.67 -21.62 -11.89
N ARG A 230 -40.25 -22.30 -10.88
CA ARG A 230 -40.61 -21.68 -9.58
C ARG A 230 -39.43 -21.62 -8.60
N GLY A 231 -38.30 -22.24 -8.91
CA GLY A 231 -37.16 -22.34 -8.02
C GLY A 231 -37.41 -23.37 -6.91
N GLN A 232 -37.69 -22.88 -5.70
CA GLN A 232 -37.81 -23.69 -4.48
C GLN A 232 -39.08 -23.36 -3.68
N LEU A 233 -39.57 -24.33 -2.91
CA LEU A 233 -40.67 -24.15 -1.95
C LEU A 233 -40.22 -24.51 -0.54
N PHE A 234 -40.76 -23.83 0.46
CA PHE A 234 -40.53 -24.15 1.87
C PHE A 234 -41.65 -24.96 2.50
N ASP A 235 -42.72 -25.22 1.75
CA ASP A 235 -43.88 -26.01 2.20
C ASP A 235 -43.89 -27.40 1.55
N LEU A 236 -43.84 -28.43 2.38
CA LEU A 236 -43.80 -29.82 1.95
C LEU A 236 -45.11 -30.25 1.25
N GLN A 237 -46.28 -29.77 1.70
CA GLN A 237 -47.56 -30.19 1.14
C GLN A 237 -47.76 -29.64 -0.26
N ALA A 238 -47.38 -28.38 -0.49
CA ALA A 238 -47.36 -27.74 -1.79
C ALA A 238 -46.36 -28.45 -2.73
N ALA A 239 -45.14 -28.73 -2.25
CA ALA A 239 -44.14 -29.46 -3.03
C ALA A 239 -44.63 -30.86 -3.43
N THR A 240 -45.25 -31.59 -2.50
CA THR A 240 -45.81 -32.93 -2.76
C THR A 240 -46.96 -32.87 -3.76
N THR A 241 -47.81 -31.85 -3.67
CA THR A 241 -48.92 -31.64 -4.61
C THR A 241 -48.42 -31.42 -6.03
N PHE A 242 -47.41 -30.55 -6.21
CA PHE A 242 -46.79 -30.35 -7.52
C PHE A 242 -46.12 -31.62 -8.05
N LYS A 243 -45.43 -32.37 -7.18
CA LYS A 243 -44.84 -33.66 -7.54
C LYS A 243 -45.91 -34.64 -8.04
N SER A 244 -47.03 -34.78 -7.33
CA SER A 244 -48.13 -35.67 -7.74
C SER A 244 -48.78 -35.26 -9.06
N MET A 245 -48.85 -33.96 -9.37
CA MET A 245 -49.35 -33.47 -10.66
C MET A 245 -48.43 -33.86 -11.82
N ILE A 246 -47.12 -33.97 -11.59
CA ILE A 246 -46.12 -34.28 -12.62
C ILE A 246 -45.90 -35.79 -12.74
N ASP A 247 -45.92 -36.54 -11.63
CA ASP A 247 -45.69 -37.99 -11.60
C ASP A 247 -46.62 -38.77 -12.55
N SER A 248 -47.82 -38.24 -12.85
CA SER A 248 -48.76 -38.86 -13.78
C SER A 248 -48.44 -38.63 -15.27
N HIS A 249 -47.45 -37.80 -15.59
CA HIS A 249 -47.11 -37.42 -16.96
C HIS A 249 -45.79 -38.07 -17.40
N GLN A 250 -45.76 -38.64 -18.61
CA GLN A 250 -44.57 -39.32 -19.18
C GLN A 250 -43.92 -38.54 -20.32
N TRP A 251 -44.43 -37.35 -20.63
CA TRP A 251 -43.97 -36.52 -21.73
C TRP A 251 -43.92 -35.07 -21.29
N ALA A 252 -43.09 -34.29 -21.96
CA ALA A 252 -43.00 -32.84 -21.81
C ALA A 252 -43.14 -32.19 -23.19
N THR A 253 -43.80 -31.04 -23.24
CA THR A 253 -43.91 -30.25 -24.48
C THR A 253 -43.00 -29.06 -24.40
N VAL A 254 -42.18 -28.88 -25.45
CA VAL A 254 -41.40 -27.67 -25.63
C VAL A 254 -42.34 -26.51 -25.91
N THR A 255 -42.40 -25.54 -25.00
CA THR A 255 -43.26 -24.37 -25.11
C THR A 255 -42.59 -23.21 -25.82
N ASP A 256 -41.29 -23.02 -25.61
CA ASP A 256 -40.49 -21.94 -26.18
C ASP A 256 -39.04 -22.39 -26.35
N VAL A 257 -38.38 -21.91 -27.41
CA VAL A 257 -36.94 -22.10 -27.64
C VAL A 257 -36.34 -20.74 -27.95
N SER A 258 -35.51 -20.26 -27.03
CA SER A 258 -34.79 -18.99 -27.20
C SER A 258 -33.29 -19.24 -27.31
N GLU A 259 -32.67 -18.68 -28.33
CA GLU A 259 -31.21 -18.63 -28.47
C GLU A 259 -30.73 -17.18 -28.26
N LYS A 260 -29.74 -17.00 -27.39
CA LYS A 260 -29.14 -15.70 -27.12
C LYS A 260 -27.64 -15.82 -27.21
N GLU A 261 -27.03 -14.95 -28.01
CA GLU A 261 -25.57 -14.82 -28.04
C GLU A 261 -25.11 -14.11 -26.75
N GLU A 262 -24.43 -14.85 -25.87
CA GLU A 262 -23.81 -14.29 -24.68
C GLU A 262 -22.31 -14.05 -24.91
N ARG A 263 -21.86 -12.82 -24.61
CA ARG A 263 -20.45 -12.46 -24.67
C ARG A 263 -19.89 -12.27 -23.27
N ARG A 264 -18.97 -13.14 -22.86
CA ARG A 264 -18.19 -12.93 -21.65
C ARG A 264 -17.15 -11.83 -21.87
N SER A 265 -17.24 -10.73 -21.12
CA SER A 265 -16.28 -9.64 -21.21
C SER A 265 -14.91 -10.06 -20.69
N ARG A 266 -13.85 -9.56 -21.35
CA ARG A 266 -12.48 -9.63 -20.80
C ARG A 266 -12.40 -8.93 -19.45
N PRO A 267 -11.51 -9.38 -18.54
CA PRO A 267 -11.30 -8.70 -17.27
C PRO A 267 -10.84 -7.25 -17.49
N GLY A 268 -11.20 -6.37 -16.56
CA GLY A 268 -10.68 -5.00 -16.52
C GLY A 268 -9.19 -4.96 -16.21
N ALA A 269 -8.58 -3.78 -16.35
CA ALA A 269 -7.19 -3.56 -15.94
C ALA A 269 -7.01 -3.88 -14.45
N MET A 270 -5.89 -4.53 -14.12
CA MET A 270 -5.61 -4.98 -12.76
C MET A 270 -5.32 -3.78 -11.84
N ASN A 271 -5.99 -3.74 -10.70
CA ASN A 271 -5.69 -2.81 -9.61
C ASN A 271 -5.23 -3.58 -8.36
N THR A 272 -4.73 -2.87 -7.35
CA THR A 272 -4.20 -3.48 -6.11
C THR A 272 -5.23 -4.37 -5.42
N VAL A 273 -6.50 -3.95 -5.34
CA VAL A 273 -7.56 -4.74 -4.66
C VAL A 273 -7.80 -6.06 -5.38
N LEU A 274 -7.93 -6.02 -6.70
CA LEU A 274 -8.14 -7.21 -7.51
C LEU A 274 -6.92 -8.15 -7.46
N MET A 275 -5.71 -7.59 -7.53
CA MET A 275 -4.47 -8.35 -7.39
C MET A 275 -4.43 -9.11 -6.05
N LEU A 276 -4.70 -8.45 -4.92
CA LEU A 276 -4.68 -9.09 -3.60
C LEU A 276 -5.76 -10.17 -3.46
N LYS A 277 -6.96 -9.93 -4.01
CA LYS A 277 -8.03 -10.93 -4.02
C LYS A 277 -7.64 -12.16 -4.83
N LEU A 278 -7.12 -11.98 -6.04
CA LEU A 278 -6.71 -13.08 -6.92
C LEU A 278 -5.49 -13.82 -6.36
N ALA A 279 -4.51 -13.11 -5.79
CA ALA A 279 -3.35 -13.73 -5.15
C ALA A 279 -3.77 -14.63 -3.98
N SER A 280 -4.74 -14.19 -3.17
CA SER A 280 -5.28 -15.02 -2.09
C SER A 280 -6.10 -16.21 -2.62
N GLN A 281 -7.04 -15.96 -3.55
CA GLN A 281 -7.96 -16.99 -4.04
C GLN A 281 -7.30 -18.04 -4.95
N GLN A 282 -6.35 -17.63 -5.79
CA GLN A 282 -5.78 -18.47 -6.84
C GLN A 282 -4.36 -18.94 -6.51
N LEU A 283 -3.60 -18.18 -5.72
CA LEU A 283 -2.19 -18.48 -5.42
C LEU A 283 -1.94 -18.80 -3.94
N GLY A 284 -2.96 -18.73 -3.08
CA GLY A 284 -2.82 -18.98 -1.64
C GLY A 284 -1.92 -17.97 -0.91
N MET A 285 -1.67 -16.81 -1.50
CA MET A 285 -0.78 -15.79 -0.93
C MET A 285 -1.55 -14.86 0.00
N GLY A 286 -1.04 -14.67 1.21
CA GLY A 286 -1.54 -13.65 2.13
C GLY A 286 -1.35 -12.23 1.57
N PRO A 287 -2.20 -11.25 1.90
CA PRO A 287 -2.11 -9.90 1.33
C PRO A 287 -0.75 -9.21 1.53
N GLN A 288 -0.12 -9.41 2.70
CA GLN A 288 1.20 -8.85 2.99
C GLN A 288 2.29 -9.45 2.10
N GLN A 289 2.29 -10.77 1.93
CA GLN A 289 3.24 -11.48 1.06
C GLN A 289 3.09 -11.00 -0.39
N ALA A 290 1.86 -10.93 -0.89
CA ALA A 290 1.57 -10.48 -2.26
C ALA A 290 2.05 -9.04 -2.52
N MET A 291 1.95 -8.14 -1.53
CA MET A 291 2.49 -6.78 -1.65
C MET A 291 4.02 -6.74 -1.66
N GLN A 292 4.67 -7.51 -0.79
CA GLN A 292 6.14 -7.61 -0.72
C GLN A 292 6.73 -8.18 -2.01
N ASP A 293 6.10 -9.21 -2.57
CA ASP A 293 6.51 -9.81 -3.83
C ASP A 293 6.32 -8.85 -5.00
N ARG A 294 5.19 -8.12 -5.03
CA ARG A 294 4.95 -7.06 -6.02
C ARG A 294 6.04 -5.98 -5.97
N GLU A 295 6.35 -5.46 -4.78
CA GLU A 295 7.41 -4.46 -4.59
C GLU A 295 8.78 -4.98 -5.04
N SER A 296 9.07 -6.24 -4.74
CA SER A 296 10.29 -6.90 -5.19
C SER A 296 10.35 -7.07 -6.72
N LEU A 297 9.22 -7.35 -7.37
CA LEU A 297 9.13 -7.47 -8.83
C LEU A 297 9.32 -6.13 -9.54
N ILE A 298 8.78 -5.03 -8.99
CA ILE A 298 9.04 -3.67 -9.51
C ILE A 298 10.55 -3.40 -9.54
N LEU A 299 11.30 -3.89 -8.53
CA LEU A 299 12.76 -3.78 -8.50
C LEU A 299 13.47 -4.76 -9.45
N LEU A 300 12.87 -5.89 -9.83
CA LEU A 300 13.49 -6.90 -10.68
C LEU A 300 13.51 -6.52 -12.17
N GLU A 301 12.52 -5.76 -12.64
CA GLU A 301 12.49 -5.20 -14.01
C GLU A 301 13.58 -4.13 -14.25
N THR A 302 14.36 -3.78 -13.22
CA THR A 302 15.48 -2.84 -13.33
C THR A 302 16.83 -3.53 -13.56
N PRO A 303 17.75 -2.91 -14.33
CA PRO A 303 19.13 -3.38 -14.46
C PRO A 303 19.79 -3.57 -13.09
N ARG A 304 20.59 -4.64 -12.93
CA ARG A 304 21.22 -5.07 -11.65
C ARG A 304 21.93 -3.97 -10.84
N GLN A 305 22.29 -2.84 -11.45
CA GLN A 305 22.95 -1.71 -10.79
C GLN A 305 22.05 -0.85 -9.89
N TRP A 306 20.71 -0.96 -9.99
CA TRP A 306 19.76 -0.06 -9.28
C TRP A 306 18.90 -0.75 -8.21
N LYS A 307 19.17 -2.03 -7.93
CA LYS A 307 18.23 -2.97 -7.28
C LYS A 307 17.91 -2.75 -5.79
N LYS A 308 18.37 -1.69 -5.12
CA LYS A 308 18.15 -1.51 -3.65
C LYS A 308 17.96 -0.08 -3.16
N SER A 309 17.64 0.88 -4.02
CA SER A 309 17.75 2.30 -3.65
C SER A 309 16.45 3.05 -3.88
N ARG A 310 15.70 3.33 -2.80
CA ARG A 310 14.79 4.49 -2.74
C ARG A 310 15.65 5.73 -2.76
N ALA A 311 15.91 6.22 -3.97
CA ALA A 311 17.04 7.11 -4.20
C ALA A 311 16.76 8.55 -3.74
N ILE A 312 17.80 9.20 -3.28
CA ILE A 312 17.88 10.63 -3.02
C ILE A 312 19.02 11.10 -3.91
N VAL A 313 18.74 12.04 -4.79
CA VAL A 313 19.75 12.61 -5.68
C VAL A 313 20.09 14.00 -5.16
N THR A 314 21.34 14.22 -4.82
CA THR A 314 21.87 15.51 -4.39
C THR A 314 22.87 15.99 -5.44
N VAL A 315 22.75 17.24 -5.89
CA VAL A 315 23.57 17.82 -6.96
C VAL A 315 24.54 18.82 -6.33
N GLN A 316 25.85 18.64 -6.59
CA GLN A 316 26.91 19.30 -5.83
C GLN A 316 27.58 20.49 -6.53
N GLN A 317 27.32 20.71 -7.82
CA GLN A 317 27.86 21.86 -8.53
C GLN A 317 27.03 22.13 -9.76
N VAL A 318 26.33 23.26 -9.83
CA VAL A 318 25.88 23.86 -11.10
C VAL A 318 26.94 24.89 -11.40
N LEU A 319 27.79 24.67 -12.41
CA LEU A 319 28.71 25.71 -12.87
C LEU A 319 27.85 26.82 -13.48
N SER A 320 27.52 27.84 -12.69
CA SER A 320 27.03 29.10 -13.24
C SER A 320 28.11 29.65 -14.17
N SER A 321 27.85 29.65 -15.47
CA SER A 321 28.65 30.41 -16.42
C SER A 321 28.38 31.89 -16.18
N GLU A 322 29.10 32.49 -15.23
CA GLU A 322 29.20 33.94 -15.13
C GLU A 322 30.58 34.38 -15.64
N PHE A 323 30.55 35.29 -16.61
CA PHE A 323 31.63 36.08 -17.19
C PHE A 323 32.64 35.38 -18.13
N ASP A 324 32.39 35.55 -19.45
CA ASP A 324 33.44 36.11 -20.30
C ASP A 324 32.85 37.18 -21.22
N ASP A 325 32.86 38.41 -20.71
CA ASP A 325 32.66 39.63 -21.48
C ASP A 325 33.97 39.92 -22.23
N ARG A 326 34.19 39.24 -23.38
CA ARG A 326 35.17 39.57 -24.42
C ARG A 326 35.13 38.57 -25.59
N SER A 327 34.23 38.81 -26.53
CA SER A 327 34.60 38.73 -27.96
C SER A 327 33.46 39.27 -28.81
N ALA A 328 33.63 40.55 -29.16
CA ALA A 328 32.96 41.16 -30.29
C ALA A 328 33.18 40.35 -31.58
N CYS A 329 32.17 40.38 -32.43
CA CYS A 329 32.24 40.18 -33.89
C CYS A 329 32.79 38.84 -34.40
N ARG A 330 31.92 38.05 -35.05
CA ARG A 330 32.00 37.79 -36.51
C ARG A 330 30.91 36.81 -36.99
N TYR A 331 30.10 37.34 -37.92
CA TYR A 331 29.67 36.75 -39.20
C TYR A 331 29.02 35.35 -39.28
N TYR A 332 27.78 35.38 -39.79
CA TYR A 332 27.14 34.54 -40.82
C TYR A 332 27.61 33.09 -41.05
N GLY A 333 26.62 32.20 -41.11
CA GLY A 333 26.65 30.87 -41.71
C GLY A 333 25.30 30.19 -41.55
#